data_AF-A0A0N4YVZ9-F1
#
_entry.id   AF-A0A0N4YVZ9-F1
#
_cell.length_a   1.000
_cell.length_b   1.000
_cell.length_c   1.000
_cell.angle_alpha   90.00
_cell.angle_beta   90.00
_cell.angle_gamma   90.00
#
_symmetry.space_group_name_H-M   'P 1'
#
loop_
_entity.id
_entity.type
_entity.pdbx_description
1 polymer ?
#
loop_
_entity_poly.entity_id
_entity_poly.type
_entity_poly.pdbx_seq_one_letter_code
_entity_poly.pdbx_strand_id
1 'polypeptide(L)'
;MRREWRIVAPQETLADWVQDAKQSNEQALERLRTDSNSPPRAKIQEAQAQIKKYQTNSDLQVLKKALELQTLGTSILADAELQPTNLVTLDHLGKALYGLLKAIAKTSIKPCSLDALLRKLERDATKSGVDPRTLTKTVVKAAELVLEAIPLHEKIGEFLSQR
;
A
#
# COMPACT_ATOMS: atom_id res chain seq x y z
N MET A 1 -4.00 45.40 -10.19
CA MET A 1 -3.88 44.40 -9.11
C MET A 1 -4.30 43.04 -9.65
N ARG A 2 -3.36 42.11 -9.88
CA ARG A 2 -3.70 40.71 -10.24
C ARG A 2 -3.84 39.92 -8.94
N ARG A 3 -5.00 39.31 -8.69
CA ARG A 3 -5.18 38.34 -7.61
C ARG A 3 -4.48 37.06 -8.05
N GLU A 4 -3.35 36.74 -7.42
CA GLU A 4 -2.72 35.44 -7.54
C GLU A 4 -3.63 34.41 -6.85
N TRP A 5 -4.33 33.61 -7.65
CA TRP A 5 -4.99 32.42 -7.14
C TRP A 5 -3.90 31.38 -6.88
N ARG A 6 -3.39 31.33 -5.65
CA ARG A 6 -2.67 30.14 -5.17
C ARG A 6 -3.68 29.02 -5.05
N ILE A 7 -3.81 28.21 -6.09
CA ILE A 7 -4.38 26.87 -5.94
C ILE A 7 -3.33 26.07 -5.17
N VAL A 8 -3.39 26.15 -3.84
CA VAL A 8 -2.71 25.17 -2.99
C VAL A 8 -3.45 23.87 -3.24
N ALA A 9 -2.86 22.96 -4.01
CA ALA A 9 -3.42 21.62 -4.16
C ALA A 9 -3.70 21.07 -2.75
N PRO A 10 -4.88 20.50 -2.49
CA PRO A 10 -5.19 19.95 -1.17
C PRO A 10 -4.09 18.94 -0.80
N GLN A 11 -3.45 19.13 0.35
CA GLN A 11 -2.50 18.15 0.85
C GLN A 11 -3.27 16.88 1.18
N GLU A 12 -3.07 15.83 0.38
CA GLU A 12 -3.68 14.51 0.61
C GLU A 12 -3.33 14.00 2.02
N THR A 13 -4.38 13.72 2.79
CA THR A 13 -4.30 13.33 4.20
C THR A 13 -4.05 11.83 4.35
N LEU A 14 -3.68 11.40 5.56
CA LEU A 14 -3.60 9.97 5.88
C LEU A 14 -4.93 9.26 5.58
N ALA A 15 -6.06 9.90 5.95
CA ALA A 15 -7.39 9.34 5.75
C ALA A 15 -7.70 9.14 4.26
N ASP A 16 -7.30 10.09 3.40
CA ASP A 16 -7.48 9.98 1.95
C ASP A 16 -6.72 8.77 1.41
N TRP A 17 -5.46 8.57 1.82
CA TRP A 17 -4.68 7.41 1.37
C TRP A 17 -5.24 6.07 1.84
N VAL A 18 -5.75 6.00 3.06
CA VAL A 18 -6.42 4.80 3.57
C VAL A 18 -7.71 4.53 2.79
N GLN A 19 -8.46 5.57 2.45
CA GLN A 19 -9.70 5.45 1.68
C GLN A 19 -9.43 5.02 0.24
N ASP A 20 -8.40 5.57 -0.42
CA ASP A 20 -7.98 5.16 -1.76
C ASP A 20 -7.50 3.70 -1.78
N ALA A 21 -6.74 3.31 -0.76
CA ALA A 21 -6.31 1.93 -0.59
C ALA A 21 -7.50 0.98 -0.44
N LYS A 22 -8.48 1.35 0.40
CA LYS A 22 -9.73 0.61 0.62
C LYS A 22 -10.51 0.41 -0.68
N GLN A 23 -10.73 1.48 -1.45
CA GLN A 23 -11.51 1.45 -2.69
C GLN A 23 -10.80 0.61 -3.75
N SER A 24 -9.49 0.81 -3.92
CA SER A 24 -8.70 0.01 -4.86
C SER A 24 -8.73 -1.47 -4.50
N ASN A 25 -8.68 -1.78 -3.20
CA ASN A 25 -8.74 -3.16 -2.73
C ASN A 25 -10.12 -3.81 -2.91
N GLU A 26 -11.21 -3.05 -2.73
CA GLU A 26 -12.58 -3.50 -3.06
C GLU A 26 -12.72 -3.82 -4.55
N GLN A 27 -12.22 -2.95 -5.42
CA GLN A 27 -12.20 -3.17 -6.87
C GLN A 27 -11.39 -4.42 -7.27
N ALA A 28 -10.28 -4.70 -6.57
CA ALA A 28 -9.53 -5.93 -6.78
C ALA A 28 -10.34 -7.17 -6.37
N LEU A 29 -10.99 -7.15 -5.21
CA LEU A 29 -11.78 -8.26 -4.67
C LEU A 29 -12.98 -8.63 -5.54
N GLU A 30 -13.63 -7.64 -6.15
CA GLU A 30 -14.73 -7.85 -7.12
C GLU A 30 -14.26 -8.61 -8.37
N ARG A 31 -13.00 -8.43 -8.76
CA ARG A 31 -12.41 -9.00 -9.99
C ARG A 31 -11.68 -10.32 -9.75
N LEU A 32 -11.26 -10.62 -8.53
CA LEU A 32 -10.69 -11.91 -8.18
C LEU A 32 -11.74 -13.01 -8.37
N ARG A 33 -11.36 -14.13 -9.01
CA ARG A 33 -12.25 -15.28 -9.21
C ARG A 33 -12.92 -15.69 -7.89
N THR A 34 -14.13 -16.21 -8.00
CA THR A 34 -15.08 -16.52 -6.92
C THR A 34 -14.67 -17.68 -6.00
N ASP A 35 -13.50 -18.29 -6.19
CA ASP A 35 -12.98 -19.22 -5.20
C ASP A 35 -12.55 -18.44 -3.96
N SER A 36 -13.51 -18.31 -3.05
CA SER A 36 -13.44 -17.66 -1.75
C SER A 36 -12.23 -18.10 -0.93
N ASN A 37 -11.76 -19.33 -1.15
CA ASN A 37 -10.70 -19.96 -0.36
C ASN A 37 -9.34 -19.97 -1.05
N SER A 38 -9.21 -19.36 -2.23
CA SER A 38 -7.89 -19.18 -2.82
C SER A 38 -7.01 -18.35 -1.88
N PRO A 39 -5.79 -18.81 -1.52
CA PRO A 39 -4.90 -18.10 -0.60
C PRO A 39 -4.73 -16.60 -0.87
N PRO A 40 -4.57 -16.12 -2.12
CA PRO A 40 -4.46 -14.68 -2.36
C PRO A 40 -5.76 -13.94 -2.01
N ARG A 41 -6.94 -14.47 -2.38
CA ARG A 41 -8.22 -13.81 -2.09
C ARG A 41 -8.46 -13.68 -0.59
N ALA A 42 -8.21 -14.75 0.18
CA ALA A 42 -8.35 -14.71 1.63
C ALA A 42 -7.46 -13.64 2.27
N LYS A 43 -6.20 -13.52 1.84
CA LYS A 43 -5.28 -12.49 2.34
C LYS A 43 -5.73 -11.07 1.98
N ILE A 44 -6.22 -10.86 0.76
CA ILE A 44 -6.76 -9.57 0.33
C ILE A 44 -8.05 -9.20 1.10
N GLN A 45 -8.90 -10.18 1.43
CA GLN A 45 -10.09 -9.97 2.28
C GLN A 45 -9.71 -9.63 3.73
N GLU A 46 -8.75 -10.35 4.30
CA GLU A 46 -8.22 -10.04 5.63
C GLU A 46 -7.60 -8.63 5.66
N ALA A 47 -6.85 -8.25 4.63
CA ALA A 47 -6.31 -6.91 4.47
C ALA A 47 -7.44 -5.86 4.45
N GLN A 48 -8.50 -6.10 3.67
CA GLN A 48 -9.67 -5.23 3.60
C GLN A 48 -10.33 -5.03 4.97
N ALA A 49 -10.44 -6.10 5.76
CA ALA A 49 -10.99 -6.02 7.10
C ALA A 49 -10.10 -5.17 8.04
N GLN A 50 -8.77 -5.30 7.94
CA GLN A 50 -7.85 -4.46 8.72
C GLN A 50 -7.92 -2.99 8.29
N ILE A 51 -8.00 -2.69 6.99
CA ILE A 51 -8.18 -1.31 6.50
C ILE A 51 -9.45 -0.68 7.09
N LYS A 52 -10.58 -1.41 7.06
CA LYS A 52 -11.84 -0.96 7.67
C LYS A 52 -11.73 -0.77 9.18
N LYS A 53 -11.04 -1.67 9.87
CA LYS A 53 -10.79 -1.57 11.32
C LYS A 53 -9.94 -0.35 11.66
N TYR A 54 -8.92 -0.04 10.86
CA TYR A 54 -8.08 1.14 11.07
C TYR A 54 -8.91 2.44 10.99
N GLN A 55 -9.85 2.52 10.03
CA GLN A 55 -10.72 3.70 9.91
C GLN A 55 -11.56 3.97 11.16
N THR A 56 -11.81 2.96 12.02
CA THR A 56 -12.61 3.13 13.24
C THR A 56 -11.76 3.30 14.51
N ASN A 57 -10.56 2.73 14.58
CA ASN A 57 -9.75 2.75 15.80
C ASN A 57 -8.40 3.48 15.68
N SER A 58 -7.98 3.86 14.47
CA SER A 58 -6.70 4.51 14.17
C SER A 58 -5.45 3.80 14.72
N ASP A 59 -5.54 2.50 14.97
CA ASP A 59 -4.45 1.70 15.55
C ASP A 59 -3.37 1.39 14.50
N LEU A 60 -2.15 1.90 14.71
CA LEU A 60 -1.05 1.72 13.77
C LEU A 60 -0.65 0.24 13.59
N GLN A 61 -0.88 -0.63 14.57
CA GLN A 61 -0.65 -2.07 14.41
C GLN A 61 -1.66 -2.71 13.45
N VAL A 62 -2.90 -2.19 13.43
CA VAL A 62 -3.91 -2.59 12.43
C VAL A 62 -3.50 -2.15 11.04
N LEU A 63 -2.97 -0.93 10.87
CA LEU A 63 -2.48 -0.46 9.57
C LEU A 63 -1.26 -1.26 9.09
N LYS A 64 -0.32 -1.56 9.99
CA LYS A 64 0.83 -2.44 9.71
C LYS A 64 0.37 -3.82 9.27
N LYS A 65 -0.63 -4.39 9.96
CA LYS A 65 -1.19 -5.70 9.58
C LYS A 65 -1.91 -5.66 8.24
N ALA A 66 -2.62 -4.57 7.92
CA ALA A 66 -3.21 -4.37 6.60
C ALA A 66 -2.14 -4.38 5.50
N LEU A 67 -1.03 -3.66 5.70
CA LEU A 67 0.09 -3.66 4.75
C LEU A 67 0.68 -5.05 4.56
N GLU A 68 0.92 -5.79 5.65
CA GLU A 68 1.45 -7.16 5.60
C GLU A 68 0.55 -8.10 4.78
N LEU A 69 -0.74 -8.14 5.11
CA LEU A 69 -1.71 -9.01 4.44
C LEU A 69 -1.89 -8.64 2.96
N GLN A 70 -1.96 -7.35 2.67
CA GLN A 70 -2.05 -6.86 1.30
C GLN A 70 -0.81 -7.23 0.49
N THR A 71 0.39 -7.14 1.10
CA THR A 71 1.66 -7.47 0.45
C THR A 71 1.70 -8.93 0.09
N LEU A 72 1.35 -9.81 1.04
CA LEU A 72 1.29 -11.26 0.83
C LEU A 72 0.27 -11.65 -0.24
N GLY A 73 -0.96 -11.12 -0.17
CA GLY A 73 -1.98 -11.45 -1.16
C GLY A 73 -1.63 -10.98 -2.58
N THR A 74 -1.00 -9.80 -2.69
CA THR A 74 -0.60 -9.23 -3.96
C THR A 74 0.62 -9.94 -4.55
N SER A 75 1.61 -10.32 -3.74
CA SER A 75 2.81 -11.02 -4.21
C SER A 75 2.47 -12.37 -4.85
N ILE A 76 1.60 -13.16 -4.20
CA ILE A 76 1.11 -14.44 -4.73
C ILE A 76 0.52 -14.28 -6.14
N LEU A 77 -0.24 -13.21 -6.39
CA LEU A 77 -0.87 -12.95 -7.69
C LEU A 77 0.09 -12.37 -8.72
N ALA A 78 1.03 -11.53 -8.29
CA ALA A 78 2.04 -10.94 -9.17
C ALA A 78 3.04 -11.99 -9.70
N ASP A 79 3.34 -13.00 -8.88
CA ASP A 79 4.28 -14.08 -9.20
C ASP A 79 3.63 -15.28 -9.91
N ALA A 80 2.29 -15.37 -9.93
CA ALA A 80 1.60 -16.39 -10.70
C ALA A 80 1.89 -16.23 -12.21
N GLU A 81 2.72 -17.12 -12.78
CA GLU A 81 3.07 -17.17 -14.20
C GLU A 81 1.94 -17.72 -15.11
N LEU A 82 0.93 -18.39 -14.53
CA LEU A 82 0.17 -19.42 -15.26
C LEU A 82 -1.21 -19.05 -15.81
N GLN A 83 -1.66 -17.80 -15.68
CA GLN A 83 -2.89 -17.32 -16.32
C GLN A 83 -2.68 -15.88 -16.76
N PRO A 84 -3.47 -15.37 -17.71
CA PRO A 84 -3.69 -13.93 -17.80
C PRO A 84 -4.35 -13.48 -16.49
N THR A 85 -3.56 -13.31 -15.43
CA THR A 85 -3.95 -12.58 -14.24
C THR A 85 -4.45 -11.25 -14.77
N ASN A 86 -5.71 -10.94 -14.50
CA ASN A 86 -6.35 -9.75 -15.01
C ASN A 86 -5.46 -8.55 -14.63
N LEU A 87 -4.81 -7.93 -15.62
CA LEU A 87 -3.86 -6.83 -15.39
C LEU A 87 -4.54 -5.68 -14.64
N VAL A 88 -5.85 -5.53 -14.82
CA VAL A 88 -6.68 -4.57 -14.08
C VAL A 88 -6.75 -4.94 -12.60
N THR A 89 -6.88 -6.22 -12.25
CA THR A 89 -6.80 -6.68 -10.85
C THR A 89 -5.43 -6.38 -10.25
N LEU A 90 -4.34 -6.65 -10.99
CA LEU A 90 -2.99 -6.33 -10.52
C LEU A 90 -2.76 -4.83 -10.33
N ASP A 91 -3.31 -3.99 -11.22
CA ASP A 91 -3.26 -2.54 -11.10
C ASP A 91 -3.99 -2.07 -9.83
N HIS A 92 -5.20 -2.56 -9.57
CA HIS A 92 -5.94 -2.24 -8.36
C HIS A 92 -5.21 -2.70 -7.08
N LEU A 93 -4.62 -3.90 -7.08
CA LEU A 93 -3.82 -4.39 -5.96
C LEU A 93 -2.56 -3.55 -5.73
N GLY A 94 -1.87 -3.18 -6.82
CA GLY A 94 -0.72 -2.28 -6.78
C GLY A 94 -1.08 -0.90 -6.21
N LYS A 95 -2.20 -0.33 -6.65
CA LYS A 95 -2.74 0.93 -6.12
C LYS A 95 -3.11 0.83 -4.65
N ALA A 96 -3.74 -0.28 -4.23
CA ALA A 96 -4.07 -0.52 -2.84
C ALA A 96 -2.81 -0.55 -1.95
N LEU A 97 -1.78 -1.29 -2.35
CA LEU A 97 -0.48 -1.30 -1.67
C LEU A 97 0.17 0.08 -1.63
N TYR A 98 0.14 0.78 -2.75
CA TYR A 98 0.73 2.11 -2.85
C TYR A 98 0.05 3.11 -1.91
N GLY A 99 -1.29 3.07 -1.82
CA GLY A 99 -2.07 3.85 -0.86
C GLY A 99 -1.69 3.53 0.59
N LEU A 100 -1.53 2.25 0.94
CA LEU A 100 -1.08 1.86 2.29
C LEU A 100 0.33 2.36 2.61
N LEU A 101 1.25 2.33 1.63
CA LEU A 101 2.60 2.88 1.80
C LEU A 101 2.58 4.39 2.04
N LYS A 102 1.76 5.12 1.28
CA LYS A 102 1.55 6.56 1.50
C LYS A 102 0.92 6.85 2.86
N ALA A 103 -0.03 6.03 3.31
CA ALA A 103 -0.61 6.14 4.64
C ALA A 103 0.47 5.97 5.73
N ILE A 104 1.30 4.91 5.66
CA ILE A 104 2.41 4.70 6.61
C ILE A 104 3.38 5.88 6.60
N ALA A 105 3.66 6.49 5.44
CA ALA A 105 4.55 7.66 5.33
C ALA A 105 4.05 8.91 6.08
N LYS A 106 2.82 8.89 6.58
CA LYS A 106 2.21 9.94 7.41
C LYS A 106 2.10 9.56 8.90
N THR A 107 2.61 8.39 9.30
CA THR A 107 2.50 7.88 10.67
C THR A 107 3.83 7.94 11.43
N SER A 108 3.80 7.69 12.74
CA SER A 108 5.00 7.57 13.58
C SER A 108 5.78 6.28 13.37
N ILE A 109 5.18 5.24 12.77
CA ILE A 109 5.88 3.98 12.45
C ILE A 109 6.63 4.06 11.11
N LYS A 110 6.67 5.24 10.48
CA LYS A 110 7.35 5.49 9.21
C LYS A 110 8.85 5.19 9.30
N PRO A 111 9.39 4.25 8.51
CA PRO A 111 10.84 4.09 8.38
C PRO A 111 11.48 5.25 7.63
N CYS A 112 12.72 5.59 7.97
CA CYS A 112 13.46 6.71 7.37
C CYS A 112 13.59 6.62 5.84
N SER A 113 13.62 5.41 5.26
CA SER A 113 13.79 5.17 3.83
C SER A 113 12.49 5.29 3.01
N LEU A 114 11.32 5.35 3.64
CA LEU A 114 10.03 5.25 2.95
C LEU A 114 9.78 6.39 1.94
N ASP A 115 10.16 7.63 2.26
CA ASP A 115 9.98 8.76 1.31
C ASP A 115 10.82 8.61 0.04
N ALA A 116 12.01 8.01 0.16
CA ALA A 116 12.88 7.76 -0.98
C ALA A 116 12.32 6.62 -1.85
N LEU A 117 11.77 5.58 -1.21
CA LEU A 117 11.08 4.49 -1.90
C LEU A 117 9.84 5.00 -2.64
N LEU A 118 8.97 5.79 -2.01
CA LEU A 118 7.79 6.38 -2.65
C LEU A 118 8.16 7.22 -3.87
N ARG A 119 9.17 8.10 -3.76
CA ARG A 119 9.67 8.89 -4.90
C ARG A 119 10.22 8.02 -6.04
N LYS A 120 10.81 6.86 -5.73
CA LYS A 120 11.22 5.90 -6.77
C LYS A 120 10.00 5.28 -7.43
N LEU A 121 8.99 4.84 -6.65
CA LEU A 121 7.75 4.27 -7.18
C LEU A 121 7.01 5.25 -8.11
N GLU A 122 6.92 6.52 -7.75
CA GLU A 122 6.29 7.56 -8.60
C GLU A 122 7.02 7.76 -9.92
N ARG A 123 8.36 7.76 -9.88
CA ARG A 123 9.18 7.81 -11.09
C ARG A 123 9.03 6.56 -11.94
N ASP A 124 8.92 5.39 -11.32
CA ASP A 124 8.72 4.14 -12.05
C ASP A 124 7.30 4.09 -12.68
N ALA A 125 6.27 4.59 -12.00
CA ALA A 125 4.89 4.65 -12.51
C ALA A 125 4.69 5.65 -13.68
N THR A 126 5.54 6.67 -13.80
CA THR A 126 5.46 7.68 -14.86
C THR A 126 6.27 7.35 -16.11
N LYS A 127 7.06 6.27 -16.09
CA LYS A 127 7.75 5.78 -17.28
C LYS A 127 6.73 5.25 -18.29
N SER A 128 6.81 5.73 -19.53
CA SER A 128 5.92 5.30 -20.60
C SER A 128 6.11 3.80 -20.88
N GLY A 129 5.00 3.07 -21.06
CA GLY A 129 5.01 1.65 -21.40
C GLY A 129 5.31 0.70 -20.24
N VAL A 130 5.26 1.14 -18.98
CA VAL A 130 5.44 0.24 -17.84
C VAL A 130 4.25 -0.72 -17.75
N ASP A 131 4.58 -2.01 -17.83
CA ASP A 131 3.65 -3.11 -17.64
C ASP A 131 3.09 -3.11 -16.20
N PRO A 132 1.74 -3.19 -16.00
CA PRO A 132 1.12 -3.20 -14.68
C PRO A 132 1.68 -4.27 -13.75
N ARG A 133 2.02 -5.45 -14.27
CA ARG A 133 2.62 -6.51 -13.44
C ARG A 133 3.99 -6.09 -12.93
N THR A 134 4.83 -5.50 -13.78
CA THR A 134 6.15 -4.97 -13.40
C THR A 134 6.05 -3.87 -12.35
N LEU A 135 5.10 -2.93 -12.50
CA LEU A 135 4.86 -1.90 -11.50
C LEU A 135 4.39 -2.52 -10.18
N THR A 136 3.41 -3.41 -10.22
CA THR A 136 2.88 -4.09 -9.02
C THR A 136 3.98 -4.86 -8.29
N LYS A 137 4.85 -5.61 -8.99
CA LYS A 137 6.02 -6.27 -8.37
C LYS A 137 6.96 -5.28 -7.70
N THR A 138 7.18 -4.11 -8.31
CA THR A 138 8.02 -3.06 -7.72
C THR A 138 7.40 -2.50 -6.45
N VAL A 139 6.07 -2.27 -6.44
CA VAL A 139 5.34 -1.81 -5.26
C VAL A 139 5.34 -2.87 -4.16
N VAL A 140 5.13 -4.15 -4.49
CA VAL A 140 5.28 -5.28 -3.55
C VAL A 140 6.66 -5.26 -2.93
N LYS A 141 7.72 -5.12 -3.73
CA LYS A 141 9.08 -5.11 -3.20
C LYS A 141 9.34 -3.94 -2.26
N ALA A 142 8.80 -2.76 -2.57
CA ALA A 142 8.87 -1.62 -1.68
C ALA A 142 8.14 -1.88 -0.35
N ALA A 143 6.97 -2.54 -0.40
CA ALA A 143 6.21 -2.88 0.79
C ALA A 143 6.93 -3.91 1.68
N GLU A 144 7.56 -4.93 1.10
CA GLU A 144 8.41 -5.88 1.83
C GLU A 144 9.54 -5.16 2.58
N LEU A 145 10.28 -4.28 1.89
CA LEU A 145 11.38 -3.51 2.50
C LEU A 145 10.88 -2.62 3.65
N VAL A 146 9.68 -2.06 3.52
CA VAL A 146 9.07 -1.22 4.57
C VAL A 146 8.66 -2.07 5.76
N LEU A 147 8.06 -3.24 5.53
CA LEU A 147 7.68 -4.17 6.60
C LEU A 147 8.89 -4.68 7.38
N GLU A 148 10.03 -4.91 6.72
CA GLU A 148 11.30 -5.25 7.36
C GLU A 148 11.88 -4.06 8.16
N ALA A 149 11.72 -2.84 7.66
CA ALA A 149 12.28 -1.64 8.28
C ALA A 149 11.47 -1.12 9.48
N ILE A 150 10.15 -1.34 9.53
CA ILE A 150 9.29 -0.89 10.64
C ILE A 150 9.79 -1.43 12.00
N PRO A 151 9.99 -2.75 12.21
CA PRO A 151 10.49 -3.27 13.48
C PRO A 151 11.86 -2.71 13.90
N LEU A 152 12.74 -2.44 12.93
CA LEU A 152 14.03 -1.81 13.21
C LEU A 152 13.86 -0.37 13.67
N HIS A 153 12.96 0.39 13.03
CA HIS A 153 12.63 1.75 13.42
C HIS A 153 12.01 1.81 14.83
N GLU A 154 11.07 0.92 15.14
CA GLU A 154 10.45 0.77 16.46
C GLU A 154 11.52 0.52 17.55
N LYS A 155 12.41 -0.45 17.33
CA LYS A 155 13.52 -0.77 18.26
C LYS A 155 14.49 0.40 18.48
N ILE A 156 14.82 1.14 17.42
CA ILE A 156 15.67 2.33 17.54
C ILE A 156 14.97 3.39 18.41
N GLY A 157 13.68 3.61 18.19
CA GLY A 157 12.88 4.52 19.01
C GLY A 157 12.89 4.14 20.49
N GLU A 158 12.60 2.87 20.79
CA GLU A 158 12.64 2.34 22.16
C GLU A 158 14.00 2.55 22.82
N PHE A 159 15.10 2.23 22.13
CA PHE A 159 16.45 2.42 22.64
C PHE A 159 16.76 3.88 22.96
N LEU A 160 16.35 4.81 22.09
CA LEU A 160 16.60 6.24 22.28
C LEU A 160 15.75 6.86 23.39
N SER A 161 14.59 6.28 23.71
CA SER A 161 13.69 6.75 24.77
C SER A 161 14.05 6.28 26.19
N GLN A 162 15.06 5.41 26.35
CA GLN A 162 15.51 4.90 27.67
C GLN A 162 16.45 5.86 28.43
N ARG A 163 16.50 7.14 28.04
CA ARG A 163 17.31 8.19 28.68
C ARG A 163 16.43 9.20 29.38
#